data_AF-A0A2P6N1D3-F1
#
_entry.id   AF-A0A2P6N1D3-F1
#
_cell.length_a   1.000
_cell.length_b   1.000
_cell.length_c   1.000
_cell.angle_alpha   90.00
_cell.angle_beta   90.00
_cell.angle_gamma   90.00
#
_symmetry.space_group_name_H-M   'P 1'
#
loop_
_entity.id
_entity.type
_entity.pdbx_description
1 polymer ?
#
loop_
_entity_poly.entity_id
_entity_poly.type
_entity_poly.pdbx_seq_one_letter_code
_entity_poly.pdbx_strand_id
1 'polypeptide(L)'
;MTANLTRVGDTIYTEIETDDDTTVGEIKKSYKATDVFYALGTKSEKINAKKALVLINPRDHSQDTDDSSQCRKRLGLKAGDISISLKNIKEGRLYIQSTSATRKVAAGSMILLNIPGTRLPLDSKKDDTESEDEEDEPEAEEESEDCEEVVEEENSKTTSKLIKEEIPTEQRPVKATTATEVIQQVHVEEHNSNAVKSVKMTEQLPPFRFPDQFDRASVQQRNIWIASVLGQCQKALLDLSFETTTTGSVNVALTLDTLPSDALEIIARTLACDGRPYVDEKSLFFTSPMDHESLTHLSMVNKTMHHMMMPILSRIREIRAKRHLVYRQSCAVPILETVEGELRADQLTLSRYAGLPYLKRGEKWPVCNSKRCLGKSQPQEFVLQIDLSEVPSGICDVVGREGLLQFFYCAMCCHPTECFEGNELVRIVHPKSKEKMSLPKLPPNMDMMEFSVVQLITGWKVKDDYPGHYPYKLKDTPYWTATDGLNFPYEEDENGARIYNTDKFGGWPDPVNPGEHGDCWPVLCKECNREMIVVFSFAPDAMDSIGDGFLMERMMLLMCDQHEEKIFTAHGTNYT
;
A
#
# COMPACT_ATOMS: atom_id res chain seq x y z
N MET A 1 -5.10 25.93 -8.46
CA MET A 1 -4.94 25.68 -7.02
C MET A 1 -3.66 24.90 -6.78
N THR A 2 -2.67 25.51 -6.12
CA THR A 2 -1.45 24.83 -5.66
C THR A 2 -1.73 24.19 -4.30
N ALA A 3 -1.44 22.90 -4.17
CA ALA A 3 -1.53 22.18 -2.91
C ALA A 3 -0.13 21.86 -2.41
N ASN A 4 0.18 22.27 -1.19
CA ASN A 4 1.44 21.94 -0.52
C ASN A 4 1.15 20.95 0.59
N LEU A 5 1.98 19.91 0.72
CA LEU A 5 1.88 19.01 1.86
C LEU A 5 2.74 19.58 3.00
N THR A 6 2.19 19.63 4.20
CA THR A 6 2.92 20.11 5.38
C THR A 6 2.75 19.12 6.52
N ARG A 7 3.86 18.64 7.05
CA ARG A 7 3.86 17.79 8.24
C ARG A 7 3.62 18.66 9.46
N VAL A 8 2.66 18.27 10.29
CA VAL A 8 2.42 18.89 11.58
C VAL A 8 2.21 17.74 12.58
N GLY A 9 3.30 17.36 13.24
CA GLY A 9 3.41 16.30 14.21
C GLY A 9 3.53 14.99 13.45
N ASP A 10 2.65 14.07 13.82
CA ASP A 10 2.46 12.82 13.07
C ASP A 10 1.38 12.96 11.99
N THR A 11 0.73 14.14 11.89
CA THR A 11 -0.33 14.36 10.91
C THR A 11 0.19 15.12 9.70
N ILE A 12 -0.20 14.69 8.51
CA ILE A 12 0.12 15.39 7.25
C ILE A 12 -1.11 16.18 6.83
N TYR A 13 -0.91 17.49 6.70
CA TYR A 13 -1.94 18.40 6.23
C TYR A 13 -1.70 18.77 4.77
N THR A 14 -2.77 18.90 4.02
CA THR A 14 -2.74 19.55 2.69
C THR A 14 -3.06 21.03 2.88
N GLU A 15 -2.09 21.90 2.63
CA GLU A 15 -2.26 23.34 2.57
C GLU A 15 -2.74 23.76 1.18
N ILE A 16 -3.89 24.45 1.12
CA ILE A 16 -4.44 25.03 -0.11
C ILE A 16 -4.86 26.48 0.11
N GLU A 17 -4.91 27.25 -0.98
CA GLU A 17 -5.51 28.59 -1.02
C GLU A 17 -6.93 28.48 -1.59
N THR A 18 -7.92 29.09 -0.96
CA THR A 18 -9.32 29.05 -1.43
C THR A 18 -9.55 30.02 -2.58
N ASP A 19 -10.09 29.57 -3.70
CA ASP A 19 -10.33 30.45 -4.86
C ASP A 19 -11.55 31.39 -4.68
N ASP A 20 -12.57 30.93 -3.95
CA ASP A 20 -13.84 31.65 -3.73
C ASP A 20 -14.21 31.73 -2.24
N ASP A 21 -15.15 32.63 -1.92
CA ASP A 21 -15.81 32.65 -0.63
C ASP A 21 -16.59 31.35 -0.41
N THR A 22 -16.15 30.54 0.55
CA THR A 22 -16.73 29.22 0.82
C THR A 22 -16.97 29.00 2.32
N THR A 23 -17.71 27.97 2.68
CA THR A 23 -17.87 27.56 4.07
C THR A 23 -16.98 26.38 4.42
N VAL A 24 -16.58 26.28 5.69
CA VAL A 24 -15.82 25.14 6.20
C VAL A 24 -16.51 23.81 5.94
N GLY A 25 -17.85 23.76 6.00
CA GLY A 25 -18.62 22.55 5.71
C GLY A 25 -18.53 22.12 4.24
N GLU A 26 -18.54 23.07 3.31
CA GLU A 26 -18.35 22.81 1.88
C GLU A 26 -16.92 22.33 1.61
N ILE A 27 -15.91 22.99 2.16
CA ILE A 27 -14.51 22.54 2.09
C ILE A 27 -14.38 21.10 2.59
N LYS A 28 -14.86 20.83 3.81
CA LYS A 28 -14.76 19.51 4.44
C LYS A 28 -15.40 18.42 3.57
N LYS A 29 -16.55 18.72 2.95
CA LYS A 29 -17.26 17.82 2.05
C LYS A 29 -16.52 17.60 0.73
N SER A 30 -16.04 18.68 0.10
CA SER A 30 -15.36 18.64 -1.20
C SER A 30 -14.05 17.85 -1.15
N TYR A 31 -13.28 18.02 -0.07
CA TYR A 31 -11.98 17.36 0.09
C TYR A 31 -12.03 16.09 0.96
N LYS A 32 -13.22 15.69 1.43
CA LYS A 32 -13.39 14.58 2.39
C LYS A 32 -12.46 14.69 3.61
N ALA A 33 -12.19 15.92 4.06
CA ALA A 33 -11.29 16.17 5.17
C ALA A 33 -11.94 15.78 6.50
N THR A 34 -11.16 15.29 7.46
CA THR A 34 -11.60 15.07 8.85
C THR A 34 -11.58 16.38 9.63
N ASP A 35 -10.60 17.23 9.38
CA ASP A 35 -10.43 18.53 10.01
C ASP A 35 -10.05 19.61 8.99
N VAL A 36 -10.49 20.83 9.28
CA VAL A 36 -10.18 22.03 8.49
C VAL A 36 -9.70 23.12 9.43
N PHE A 37 -8.50 23.63 9.16
CA PHE A 37 -7.95 24.79 9.83
C PHE A 37 -7.85 25.93 8.83
N TYR A 38 -8.16 27.15 9.25
CA TYR A 38 -7.99 28.33 8.42
C TYR A 38 -6.93 29.25 9.02
N ALA A 39 -6.12 29.86 8.18
CA ALA A 39 -5.13 30.83 8.61
C ALA A 39 -5.84 32.05 9.23
N LEU A 40 -5.28 32.57 10.33
CA LEU A 40 -5.78 33.80 10.94
C LEU A 40 -5.61 34.95 9.94
N GLY A 41 -6.73 35.46 9.42
CA GLY A 41 -6.75 36.61 8.51
C GLY A 41 -6.54 37.95 9.24
N THR A 42 -6.92 39.04 8.58
CA THR A 42 -6.69 40.42 9.08
C THR A 42 -7.50 40.81 10.32
N LYS A 43 -8.60 40.08 10.60
CA LYS A 43 -9.49 40.36 11.74
C LYS A 43 -9.07 39.58 12.97
N SER A 44 -9.33 40.15 14.15
CA SER A 44 -9.16 39.45 15.41
C SER A 44 -10.18 38.31 15.54
N GLU A 45 -9.74 37.14 15.98
CA GLU A 45 -10.55 35.94 16.20
C GLU A 45 -10.67 35.63 17.69
N LYS A 46 -11.84 35.20 18.14
CA LYS A 46 -12.02 34.64 19.49
C LYS A 46 -11.80 33.12 19.46
N ILE A 47 -10.82 32.66 20.23
CA ILE A 47 -10.42 31.26 20.31
C ILE A 47 -10.75 30.76 21.70
N ASN A 48 -11.59 29.71 21.77
CA ASN A 48 -11.88 29.06 23.04
C ASN A 48 -10.74 28.12 23.45
N ALA A 49 -10.71 27.70 24.71
CA ALA A 49 -9.67 26.78 25.22
C ALA A 49 -9.55 25.44 24.46
N LYS A 50 -10.62 25.00 23.78
CA LYS A 50 -10.74 23.67 23.17
C LYS A 50 -10.33 23.61 21.70
N LYS A 51 -10.25 24.74 21.01
CA LYS A 51 -9.88 24.78 19.59
C LYS A 51 -8.41 24.37 19.42
N ALA A 52 -8.17 23.44 18.50
CA ALA A 52 -6.82 23.10 18.11
C ALA A 52 -6.16 24.25 17.35
N LEU A 53 -4.86 24.45 17.58
CA LEU A 53 -4.03 25.48 16.98
C LEU A 53 -2.80 24.86 16.35
N VAL A 54 -2.48 25.30 15.14
CA VAL A 54 -1.30 24.86 14.40
C VAL A 54 -0.50 26.09 14.00
N LEU A 55 0.78 26.14 14.39
CA LEU A 55 1.70 27.22 14.03
C LEU A 55 2.76 26.67 13.06
N ILE A 56 2.81 27.21 11.84
CA ILE A 56 3.74 26.79 10.78
C ILE A 56 4.70 27.94 10.49
N ASN A 57 5.99 27.65 10.40
CA ASN A 57 6.97 28.62 9.94
C ASN A 57 6.92 28.72 8.40
N PRO A 58 6.61 29.90 7.81
CA PRO A 58 6.47 30.02 6.37
C PRO A 58 7.79 29.94 5.60
N ARG A 59 8.95 29.97 6.27
CA ARG A 59 10.26 29.94 5.57
C ARG A 59 10.70 28.53 5.20
N ASP A 60 10.51 27.60 6.11
CA ASP A 60 11.01 26.22 5.99
C ASP A 60 9.87 25.20 6.01
N HIS A 61 8.62 25.65 6.12
CA HIS A 61 7.44 24.81 6.33
C HIS A 61 7.58 23.83 7.52
N SER A 62 8.57 24.07 8.39
CA SER A 62 8.78 23.24 9.56
C SER A 62 7.66 23.53 10.56
N GLN A 63 7.17 22.45 11.12
CA GLN A 63 6.21 22.53 12.19
C GLN A 63 6.89 23.12 13.43
N ASP A 64 6.22 24.08 14.06
CA ASP A 64 6.61 24.44 15.41
C ASP A 64 5.92 23.52 16.44
N THR A 65 4.59 23.29 16.35
CA THR A 65 3.82 22.31 17.19
C THR A 65 2.33 22.20 16.77
N ASP A 66 1.69 21.03 16.95
CA ASP A 66 0.22 20.78 16.92
C ASP A 66 -0.39 20.74 18.32
N ASP A 67 0.42 20.54 19.35
CA ASP A 67 0.01 20.72 20.73
C ASP A 67 -0.42 22.18 20.96
N SER A 68 -1.73 22.35 21.15
CA SER A 68 -2.35 23.65 21.35
C SER A 68 -1.83 24.38 22.58
N SER A 69 -1.36 23.65 23.60
CA SER A 69 -0.75 24.22 24.81
C SER A 69 0.62 24.81 24.49
N GLN A 70 1.42 24.12 23.68
CA GLN A 70 2.72 24.62 23.22
C GLN A 70 2.56 25.80 22.26
N CYS A 71 1.61 25.73 21.32
CA CYS A 71 1.23 26.84 20.43
C CYS A 71 0.90 28.10 21.25
N ARG A 72 0.04 27.96 22.29
CA ARG A 72 -0.32 29.07 23.18
C ARG A 72 0.89 29.60 23.95
N LYS A 73 1.74 28.72 24.48
CA LYS A 73 2.95 29.11 25.22
C LYS A 73 3.90 29.92 24.34
N ARG A 74 4.16 29.48 23.10
CA ARG A 74 5.02 30.19 22.15
C ARG A 74 4.48 31.56 21.76
N LEU A 75 3.18 31.64 21.51
CA LEU A 75 2.51 32.90 21.17
C LEU A 75 2.31 33.82 22.41
N GLY A 76 2.74 33.40 23.60
CA GLY A 76 2.55 34.15 24.85
C GLY A 76 1.08 34.32 25.23
N LEU A 77 0.22 33.40 24.81
CA LEU A 77 -1.22 33.44 25.02
C LEU A 77 -1.57 32.80 26.37
N LYS A 78 -2.49 33.42 27.10
CA LYS A 78 -3.02 32.86 28.34
C LYS A 78 -3.84 31.60 28.05
N ALA A 79 -3.88 30.68 29.03
CA ALA A 79 -4.82 29.58 29.03
C ALA A 79 -6.28 30.11 29.04
N GLY A 80 -7.20 29.38 28.43
CA GLY A 80 -8.61 29.76 28.35
C GLY A 80 -9.01 30.47 27.05
N ASP A 81 -10.11 31.20 27.12
CA ASP A 81 -10.67 31.93 25.99
C ASP A 81 -9.87 33.22 25.76
N ILE A 82 -9.42 33.41 24.53
CA ILE A 82 -8.55 34.52 24.14
C ILE A 82 -9.04 35.17 22.85
N SER A 83 -8.72 36.44 22.66
CA SER A 83 -8.84 37.08 21.35
C SER A 83 -7.44 37.27 20.79
N ILE A 84 -7.21 36.77 19.58
CA ILE A 84 -5.94 36.88 18.87
C ILE A 84 -6.12 37.66 17.59
N SER A 85 -5.11 38.45 17.21
CA SER A 85 -5.01 39.13 15.93
C SER A 85 -3.65 38.86 15.31
N LEU A 86 -3.46 39.17 14.03
CA LEU A 86 -2.15 39.07 13.37
C LEU A 86 -1.02 39.79 14.14
N LYS A 87 -1.33 40.88 14.86
CA LYS A 87 -0.34 41.63 15.66
C LYS A 87 0.25 40.82 16.82
N ASN A 88 -0.42 39.75 17.24
CA ASN A 88 0.04 38.86 18.30
C ASN A 88 0.97 37.76 17.78
N ILE A 89 1.02 37.53 16.48
CA ILE A 89 1.84 36.51 15.85
C ILE A 89 3.14 37.19 15.40
N LYS A 90 4.22 36.98 16.17
CA LYS A 90 5.52 37.58 15.87
C LYS A 90 6.21 36.90 14.69
N GLU A 91 6.10 35.57 14.63
CA GLU A 91 6.71 34.70 13.63
C GLU A 91 5.71 33.58 13.31
N GLY A 92 5.80 33.04 12.10
CA GLY A 92 4.92 31.96 11.66
C GLY A 92 3.57 32.41 11.09
N ARG A 93 2.79 31.42 10.66
CA ARG A 93 1.39 31.54 10.25
C ARG A 93 0.56 30.64 11.17
N LEU A 94 -0.40 31.24 11.88
CA LEU A 94 -1.29 30.52 12.80
C LEU A 94 -2.54 30.05 12.07
N TYR A 95 -2.83 28.76 12.18
CA TYR A 95 -4.06 28.15 11.71
C TYR A 95 -4.92 27.74 12.90
N ILE A 96 -6.22 27.97 12.75
CA ILE A 96 -7.21 27.77 13.80
C ILE A 96 -8.20 26.73 13.31
N GLN A 97 -8.39 25.66 14.09
CA GLN A 97 -9.39 24.65 13.77
C GLN A 97 -10.79 25.29 13.80
N SER A 98 -11.55 25.11 12.72
CA SER A 98 -12.95 25.50 12.72
C SER A 98 -13.83 24.37 13.23
N THR A 99 -14.56 24.62 14.31
CA THR A 99 -15.62 23.71 14.79
C THR A 99 -16.99 24.03 14.19
N SER A 100 -17.10 25.09 13.37
CA SER A 100 -18.37 25.54 12.78
C SER A 100 -18.37 25.27 11.28
N ALA A 101 -19.29 24.41 10.83
CA ALA A 101 -19.48 24.10 9.41
C ALA A 101 -19.94 25.32 8.59
N THR A 102 -20.67 26.25 9.21
CA THR A 102 -21.19 27.45 8.55
C THR A 102 -20.20 28.62 8.56
N ARG A 103 -19.00 28.43 9.11
CA ARG A 103 -17.95 29.45 9.12
C ARG A 103 -17.54 29.77 7.69
N LYS A 104 -17.68 31.03 7.29
CA LYS A 104 -17.17 31.54 6.01
C LYS A 104 -15.66 31.71 6.06
N VAL A 105 -15.01 31.24 5.01
CA VAL A 105 -13.59 31.42 4.67
C VAL A 105 -13.58 32.26 3.40
N ALA A 106 -12.86 33.39 3.44
CA ALA A 106 -12.84 34.32 2.31
C ALA A 106 -11.93 33.81 1.19
N ALA A 107 -12.22 34.16 -0.05
CA ALA A 107 -11.32 33.93 -1.18
C ALA A 107 -9.88 34.42 -0.87
N GLY A 108 -8.88 33.69 -1.34
CA GLY A 108 -7.45 33.90 -1.05
C GLY A 108 -6.99 33.48 0.35
N SER A 109 -7.82 32.82 1.15
CA SER A 109 -7.41 32.34 2.47
C SER A 109 -6.65 31.03 2.37
N MET A 110 -5.53 30.92 3.08
CA MET A 110 -4.83 29.65 3.28
C MET A 110 -5.57 28.76 4.28
N ILE A 111 -5.74 27.49 3.95
CA ILE A 111 -6.36 26.47 4.81
C ILE A 111 -5.50 25.22 4.87
N LEU A 112 -5.52 24.53 6.02
CA LEU A 112 -4.93 23.20 6.20
C LEU A 112 -6.04 22.16 6.30
N LEU A 113 -5.91 21.09 5.52
CA LEU A 113 -6.85 19.99 5.47
C LEU A 113 -6.19 18.73 6.02
N ASN A 114 -6.79 18.13 7.04
CA ASN A 114 -6.45 16.76 7.41
C ASN A 114 -7.28 15.82 6.54
N ILE A 115 -6.65 15.20 5.54
CA ILE A 115 -7.31 14.26 4.62
C ILE A 115 -6.75 12.87 4.94
N PRO A 116 -7.58 11.92 5.42
CA PRO A 116 -7.14 10.57 5.73
C PRO A 116 -6.40 9.93 4.56
N GLY A 117 -5.23 9.33 4.82
CA GLY A 117 -4.41 8.63 3.83
C GLY A 117 -3.39 9.49 3.08
N THR A 118 -3.29 10.80 3.37
CA THR A 118 -2.28 11.67 2.73
C THR A 118 -0.87 11.37 3.27
N ARG A 119 0.10 11.14 2.38
CA ARG A 119 1.51 10.86 2.71
C ARG A 119 2.44 11.90 2.08
N LEU A 120 3.49 12.32 2.80
CA LEU A 120 4.54 13.20 2.28
C LEU A 120 5.51 12.36 1.45
N PRO A 121 6.00 12.88 0.32
CA PRO A 121 7.25 12.38 -0.25
C PRO A 121 8.34 12.57 0.81
N LEU A 122 8.93 11.48 1.31
CA LEU A 122 10.06 11.57 2.24
C LEU A 122 11.23 12.26 1.51
N ASP A 123 11.79 13.31 2.10
CA ASP A 123 12.95 14.02 1.56
C ASP A 123 14.14 13.04 1.48
N SER A 124 14.54 12.68 0.27
CA SER A 124 15.80 11.97 0.05
C SER A 124 16.94 12.95 0.35
N LYS A 125 17.51 12.84 1.54
CA LYS A 125 18.84 13.41 1.80
C LYS A 125 19.81 12.72 0.84
N LYS A 126 20.24 13.45 -0.19
CA LYS A 126 21.45 13.11 -0.93
C LYS A 126 22.61 13.27 0.04
N ASP A 127 23.12 12.15 0.55
CA ASP A 127 24.48 12.09 1.07
C ASP A 127 25.41 12.04 -0.15
N ASP A 128 25.93 13.21 -0.53
CA ASP A 128 27.01 13.32 -1.51
C ASP A 128 28.30 12.83 -0.84
N THR A 129 28.52 11.52 -0.85
CA THR A 129 29.83 10.93 -0.51
C THR A 129 30.42 10.32 -1.77
N GLU A 130 31.28 11.07 -2.44
CA GLU A 130 32.14 10.58 -3.50
C GLU A 130 33.21 9.69 -2.87
N SER A 131 33.20 8.40 -3.19
CA SER A 131 34.36 7.51 -2.99
C SER A 131 34.87 7.06 -4.35
N GLU A 132 36.08 7.51 -4.66
CA GLU A 132 36.99 6.95 -5.67
C GLU A 132 37.42 5.53 -5.24
N ASP A 133 38.10 4.82 -6.14
CA ASP A 133 38.85 3.55 -5.96
C ASP A 133 38.11 2.27 -6.37
N GLU A 134 38.73 1.26 -6.96
CA GLU A 134 39.90 1.06 -7.83
C GLU A 134 39.70 -0.38 -8.36
N GLU A 135 40.12 -0.63 -9.59
CA GLU A 135 40.05 -1.93 -10.26
C GLU A 135 40.96 -2.97 -9.55
N ASP A 136 40.53 -4.23 -9.46
CA ASP A 136 41.41 -5.41 -9.65
C ASP A 136 40.60 -6.72 -9.52
N GLU A 137 40.41 -7.42 -10.64
CA GLU A 137 40.01 -8.83 -10.68
C GLU A 137 41.25 -9.75 -10.52
N PRO A 138 41.07 -10.94 -9.95
CA PRO A 138 41.64 -12.09 -10.64
C PRO A 138 40.71 -13.29 -10.75
N GLU A 139 40.72 -13.86 -11.96
CA GLU A 139 40.20 -15.16 -12.33
C GLU A 139 40.82 -16.28 -11.47
N ALA A 140 39.99 -17.22 -11.00
CA ALA A 140 40.46 -18.46 -10.41
C ALA A 140 39.64 -19.64 -10.95
N GLU A 141 40.40 -20.65 -11.37
CA GLU A 141 40.05 -21.81 -12.19
C GLU A 141 39.20 -22.84 -11.42
N GLU A 142 38.25 -23.45 -12.14
CA GLU A 142 37.44 -24.57 -11.68
C GLU A 142 38.23 -25.90 -11.76
N GLU A 143 38.39 -26.59 -10.64
CA GLU A 143 38.73 -28.03 -10.61
C GLU A 143 37.54 -28.82 -10.04
N SER A 144 36.98 -29.70 -10.88
CA SER A 144 35.93 -30.65 -10.54
C SER A 144 36.56 -31.98 -10.07
N GLU A 145 36.25 -32.43 -8.85
CA GLU A 145 36.53 -33.79 -8.39
C GLU A 145 35.22 -34.55 -8.14
N ASP A 146 35.06 -35.64 -8.88
CA ASP A 146 34.04 -36.68 -8.75
C ASP A 146 34.23 -37.48 -7.45
N CYS A 147 33.16 -37.66 -6.68
CA CYS A 147 33.10 -38.65 -5.61
C CYS A 147 31.92 -39.60 -5.81
N GLU A 148 32.26 -40.87 -6.08
CA GLU A 148 31.35 -42.02 -6.13
C GLU A 148 30.78 -42.32 -4.73
N GLU A 149 29.45 -42.47 -4.63
CA GLU A 149 28.79 -42.91 -3.39
C GLU A 149 28.26 -44.33 -3.52
N VAL A 150 28.69 -45.18 -2.59
CA VAL A 150 28.34 -46.59 -2.42
C VAL A 150 27.15 -46.66 -1.45
N VAL A 151 26.04 -47.25 -1.87
CA VAL A 151 24.88 -47.52 -0.98
C VAL A 151 24.82 -49.00 -0.65
N GLU A 152 25.07 -49.34 0.62
CA GLU A 152 24.74 -50.64 1.21
C GLU A 152 23.32 -50.64 1.78
N GLU A 153 22.57 -51.69 1.44
CA GLU A 153 21.29 -52.08 2.02
C GLU A 153 21.47 -52.60 3.46
N GLU A 154 20.66 -52.15 4.43
CA GLU A 154 20.28 -53.04 5.53
C GLU A 154 18.81 -52.90 5.95
N ASN A 155 18.20 -54.08 6.05
CA ASN A 155 16.88 -54.39 6.57
C ASN A 155 16.73 -54.03 8.05
N SER A 156 15.56 -53.54 8.45
CA SER A 156 14.99 -53.99 9.74
C SER A 156 13.46 -54.06 9.74
N LYS A 157 12.98 -55.27 10.04
CA LYS A 157 11.59 -55.59 10.37
C LYS A 157 11.30 -55.07 11.77
N THR A 158 10.15 -54.43 11.99
CA THR A 158 9.55 -54.36 13.33
C THR A 158 8.04 -54.50 13.25
N THR A 159 7.55 -55.49 14.00
CA THR A 159 6.16 -55.90 14.22
C THR A 159 5.38 -54.88 15.05
N SER A 160 4.20 -54.48 14.58
CA SER A 160 3.23 -53.70 15.37
C SER A 160 1.94 -54.51 15.60
N LYS A 161 1.63 -54.70 16.88
CA LYS A 161 0.43 -55.36 17.41
C LYS A 161 -0.78 -54.44 17.28
N LEU A 162 -1.87 -54.99 16.75
CA LEU A 162 -3.21 -54.40 16.77
C LEU A 162 -3.75 -54.30 18.21
N ILE A 163 -4.16 -53.11 18.62
CA ILE A 163 -5.11 -52.90 19.71
C ILE A 163 -6.35 -52.25 19.08
N LYS A 164 -7.49 -52.94 19.19
CA LYS A 164 -8.82 -52.44 18.86
C LYS A 164 -9.37 -51.75 20.10
N GLU A 165 -9.79 -50.49 19.97
CA GLU A 165 -10.72 -49.87 20.92
C GLU A 165 -11.95 -49.35 20.18
N GLU A 166 -13.10 -49.65 20.77
CA GLU A 166 -14.45 -49.40 20.29
C GLU A 166 -14.90 -47.98 20.68
N ILE A 167 -15.51 -47.26 19.73
CA ILE A 167 -16.19 -45.97 19.98
C ILE A 167 -17.69 -46.22 19.92
N PRO A 168 -18.50 -45.82 20.93
CA PRO A 168 -19.95 -45.84 20.82
C PRO A 168 -20.49 -44.55 20.22
N THR A 169 -21.34 -44.74 19.22
CA THR A 169 -22.17 -43.75 18.52
C THR A 169 -23.39 -43.38 19.37
N GLU A 170 -23.61 -42.10 19.66
CA GLU A 170 -24.94 -41.60 20.04
C GLU A 170 -25.32 -40.36 19.22
N GLN A 171 -26.36 -40.53 18.41
CA GLN A 171 -27.06 -39.47 17.68
C GLN A 171 -28.21 -38.94 18.56
N ARG A 172 -28.40 -37.62 18.59
CA ARG A 172 -29.67 -37.00 18.99
C ARG A 172 -30.05 -35.88 18.00
N PRO A 173 -31.33 -35.77 17.62
CA PRO A 173 -31.78 -34.84 16.58
C PRO A 173 -32.12 -33.46 17.16
N VAL A 174 -31.73 -32.39 16.46
CA VAL A 174 -32.16 -31.02 16.74
C VAL A 174 -33.38 -30.70 15.87
N LYS A 175 -34.45 -30.23 16.52
CA LYS A 175 -35.71 -29.80 15.92
C LYS A 175 -35.53 -28.48 15.16
N ALA A 176 -36.08 -28.42 13.95
CA ALA A 176 -36.27 -27.20 13.19
C ALA A 176 -37.41 -26.36 13.79
N THR A 177 -37.19 -25.04 13.87
CA THR A 177 -38.23 -24.06 14.22
C THR A 177 -38.35 -23.09 13.07
N THR A 178 -39.50 -23.10 12.41
CA THR A 178 -39.92 -22.20 11.34
C THR A 178 -40.33 -20.85 11.93
N ALA A 179 -39.78 -19.76 11.41
CA ALA A 179 -40.23 -18.39 11.70
C ALA A 179 -40.96 -17.83 10.48
N THR A 180 -42.19 -17.38 10.71
CA THR A 180 -43.11 -16.79 9.75
C THR A 180 -42.82 -15.28 9.62
N GLU A 181 -42.46 -14.81 8.44
CA GLU A 181 -42.38 -13.37 8.12
C GLU A 181 -43.76 -12.81 7.76
N VAL A 182 -44.11 -11.69 8.41
CA VAL A 182 -45.28 -10.85 8.15
C VAL A 182 -44.82 -9.69 7.25
N ILE A 183 -45.31 -9.65 6.01
CA ILE A 183 -45.12 -8.52 5.09
C ILE A 183 -46.26 -7.52 5.34
N GLN A 184 -45.92 -6.35 5.86
CA GLN A 184 -46.81 -5.18 5.88
C GLN A 184 -46.59 -4.34 4.61
N GLN A 185 -47.63 -4.26 3.78
CA GLN A 185 -47.71 -3.31 2.67
C GLN A 185 -47.98 -1.90 3.21
N VAL A 186 -47.16 -0.93 2.82
CA VAL A 186 -47.41 0.50 3.06
C VAL A 186 -47.96 1.12 1.77
N HIS A 187 -49.13 1.71 1.89
CA HIS A 187 -49.83 2.55 0.91
C HIS A 187 -49.06 3.87 0.72
N VAL A 188 -48.91 4.33 -0.53
CA VAL A 188 -48.48 5.71 -0.83
C VAL A 188 -49.61 6.36 -1.63
N GLU A 189 -50.21 7.39 -1.03
CA GLU A 189 -51.20 8.27 -1.66
C GLU A 189 -50.49 9.34 -2.51
N GLU A 190 -51.00 9.54 -3.72
CA GLU A 190 -50.70 10.66 -4.60
C GLU A 190 -51.35 11.94 -4.07
N HIS A 191 -50.58 13.04 -4.00
CA HIS A 191 -51.17 14.37 -4.01
C HIS A 191 -50.47 15.30 -4.99
N ASN A 192 -51.29 15.75 -5.92
CA ASN A 192 -51.02 16.66 -7.02
C ASN A 192 -51.22 18.11 -6.55
N SER A 193 -50.30 19.04 -6.85
CA SER A 193 -50.64 20.46 -6.96
C SER A 193 -49.61 21.24 -7.79
N ASN A 194 -50.17 21.95 -8.78
CA ASN A 194 -49.50 22.89 -9.68
C ASN A 194 -49.17 24.21 -8.98
N ALA A 195 -47.99 24.78 -9.25
CA ALA A 195 -47.78 26.22 -9.19
C ALA A 195 -46.67 26.66 -10.18
N VAL A 196 -47.05 27.55 -11.08
CA VAL A 196 -46.25 28.19 -12.12
C VAL A 196 -45.24 29.16 -11.50
N LYS A 197 -43.93 29.02 -11.81
CA LYS A 197 -42.93 30.09 -11.69
C LYS A 197 -41.91 30.06 -12.82
N SER A 198 -41.66 31.27 -13.35
CA SER A 198 -40.67 31.72 -14.33
C SER A 198 -39.40 30.89 -14.51
N VAL A 199 -39.12 30.49 -15.75
CA VAL A 199 -37.85 29.89 -16.19
C VAL A 199 -36.79 30.97 -16.38
N LYS A 200 -35.73 30.94 -15.57
CA LYS A 200 -34.40 31.46 -15.92
C LYS A 200 -33.56 30.24 -16.32
N MET A 201 -33.08 30.18 -17.56
CA MET A 201 -32.08 29.19 -17.96
C MET A 201 -30.72 29.61 -17.39
N THR A 202 -30.28 28.87 -16.38
CA THR A 202 -28.86 28.71 -16.02
C THR A 202 -28.63 27.21 -16.02
N GLU A 203 -28.19 26.67 -17.16
CA GLU A 203 -27.65 25.30 -17.21
C GLU A 203 -26.29 25.31 -16.52
N GLN A 204 -26.26 24.89 -15.26
CA GLN A 204 -25.07 24.32 -14.67
C GLN A 204 -25.08 22.81 -14.99
N LEU A 205 -24.02 22.33 -15.64
CA LEU A 205 -23.79 20.90 -15.82
C LEU A 205 -23.70 20.21 -14.45
N PRO A 206 -24.30 19.01 -14.28
CA PRO A 206 -24.21 18.27 -13.02
C PRO A 206 -22.79 17.76 -12.78
N PRO A 207 -22.38 17.58 -11.51
CA PRO A 207 -21.04 17.08 -11.17
C PRO A 207 -20.86 15.63 -11.65
N PHE A 208 -19.76 15.41 -12.36
CA PHE A 208 -19.33 14.11 -12.91
C PHE A 208 -19.09 13.09 -11.79
N ARG A 209 -19.67 11.89 -11.93
CA ARG A 209 -19.43 10.73 -11.06
C ARG A 209 -19.01 9.52 -11.91
N PHE A 210 -17.97 8.81 -11.46
CA PHE A 210 -17.64 7.47 -11.92
C PHE A 210 -18.67 6.45 -11.36
N PRO A 211 -19.13 5.46 -12.14
CA PRO A 211 -19.87 4.32 -11.62
C PRO A 211 -18.91 3.26 -11.03
N ASP A 212 -19.23 2.72 -9.85
CA ASP A 212 -18.37 1.83 -9.07
C ASP A 212 -18.32 0.36 -9.54
N GLN A 213 -18.91 -0.01 -10.68
CA GLN A 213 -18.92 -1.41 -11.16
C GLN A 213 -18.88 -1.53 -12.69
N PHE A 214 -17.98 -2.36 -13.21
CA PHE A 214 -17.84 -2.67 -14.64
C PHE A 214 -18.19 -4.14 -14.93
N ASP A 215 -19.18 -4.37 -15.80
CA ASP A 215 -19.49 -5.64 -16.50
C ASP A 215 -19.19 -5.48 -18.00
N ARG A 216 -19.16 -6.53 -18.83
CA ARG A 216 -18.84 -6.50 -20.27
C ARG A 216 -19.52 -5.36 -21.06
N ALA A 217 -20.72 -4.93 -20.68
CA ALA A 217 -21.43 -3.79 -21.27
C ALA A 217 -20.71 -2.43 -21.10
N SER A 218 -19.86 -2.29 -20.08
CA SER A 218 -19.16 -1.05 -19.70
C SER A 218 -17.82 -0.85 -20.41
N VAL A 219 -17.22 -1.90 -20.99
CA VAL A 219 -16.05 -1.76 -21.89
C VAL A 219 -16.44 -1.01 -23.16
N GLN A 220 -17.62 -1.30 -23.70
CA GLN A 220 -18.14 -0.60 -24.88
C GLN A 220 -18.46 0.87 -24.58
N GLN A 221 -19.02 1.18 -23.41
CA GLN A 221 -19.26 2.56 -22.97
C GLN A 221 -17.96 3.32 -22.71
N ARG A 222 -16.93 2.67 -22.15
CA ARG A 222 -15.57 3.23 -22.02
C ARG A 222 -14.96 3.53 -23.39
N ASN A 223 -15.08 2.62 -24.36
CA ASN A 223 -14.54 2.82 -25.70
C ASN A 223 -15.28 3.94 -26.47
N ILE A 224 -16.60 4.05 -26.32
CA ILE A 224 -17.39 5.18 -26.84
C ILE A 224 -16.93 6.50 -26.20
N TRP A 225 -16.65 6.49 -24.90
CA TRP A 225 -16.13 7.66 -24.19
C TRP A 225 -14.74 8.06 -24.69
N ILE A 226 -13.80 7.11 -24.83
CA ILE A 226 -12.47 7.36 -25.39
C ILE A 226 -12.58 7.90 -26.83
N ALA A 227 -13.44 7.32 -27.66
CA ALA A 227 -13.66 7.79 -29.03
C ALA A 227 -14.23 9.23 -29.08
N SER A 228 -15.12 9.58 -28.13
CA SER A 228 -15.65 10.94 -28.00
C SER A 228 -14.58 11.95 -27.57
N VAL A 229 -13.75 11.59 -26.58
CA VAL A 229 -12.62 12.42 -26.14
C VAL A 229 -11.60 12.57 -27.26
N LEU A 230 -11.26 11.50 -27.98
CA LEU A 230 -10.35 11.56 -29.11
C LEU A 230 -10.91 12.37 -30.26
N GLY A 231 -12.22 12.28 -30.55
CA GLY A 231 -12.88 13.14 -31.53
C GLY A 231 -12.83 14.62 -31.14
N GLN A 232 -12.98 14.93 -29.85
CA GLN A 232 -12.84 16.30 -29.33
C GLN A 232 -11.39 16.80 -29.35
N CYS A 233 -10.42 15.95 -29.01
CA CYS A 233 -8.99 16.27 -29.11
C CYS A 233 -8.54 16.42 -30.56
N GLN A 234 -9.00 15.56 -31.47
CA GLN A 234 -8.72 15.64 -32.90
C GLN A 234 -9.32 16.92 -33.49
N LYS A 235 -10.55 17.28 -33.11
CA LYS A 235 -11.17 18.54 -33.50
C LYS A 235 -10.40 19.74 -32.96
N ALA A 236 -10.04 19.75 -31.67
CA ALA A 236 -9.25 20.83 -31.07
C ALA A 236 -7.83 20.97 -31.68
N LEU A 237 -7.20 19.85 -32.05
CA LEU A 237 -5.89 19.82 -32.72
C LEU A 237 -5.98 20.25 -34.19
N LEU A 238 -7.06 19.89 -34.90
CA LEU A 238 -7.35 20.37 -36.25
C LEU A 238 -7.68 21.87 -36.25
N ASP A 239 -8.43 22.35 -35.24
CA ASP A 239 -8.75 23.77 -35.05
C ASP A 239 -7.48 24.58 -34.70
N LEU A 240 -6.54 24.03 -33.93
CA LEU A 240 -5.21 24.62 -33.68
C LEU A 240 -4.34 24.71 -34.96
N SER A 241 -4.56 23.83 -35.94
CA SER A 241 -3.86 23.87 -37.23
C SER A 241 -4.46 24.87 -38.23
N PHE A 242 -5.66 25.41 -37.94
CA PHE A 242 -6.43 26.27 -38.83
C PHE A 242 -6.97 27.51 -38.11
N GLU A 243 -6.12 28.30 -37.47
CA GLU A 243 -6.47 29.70 -37.15
C GLU A 243 -5.37 30.69 -37.54
N THR A 244 -5.50 31.22 -38.76
CA THR A 244 -5.43 32.67 -38.95
C THR A 244 -6.85 33.18 -39.19
N THR A 245 -7.28 34.15 -38.39
CA THR A 245 -8.49 35.01 -38.46
C THR A 245 -9.71 34.64 -37.59
N THR A 246 -9.82 35.37 -36.47
CA THR A 246 -11.02 36.03 -35.88
C THR A 246 -12.39 35.35 -36.07
N THR A 247 -12.90 34.65 -35.04
CA THR A 247 -13.89 35.20 -34.08
C THR A 247 -14.40 34.09 -33.14
N GLY A 248 -14.30 34.36 -31.82
CA GLY A 248 -15.25 33.93 -30.78
C GLY A 248 -15.68 32.47 -30.73
N SER A 249 -14.77 31.54 -30.41
CA SER A 249 -15.12 30.23 -29.85
C SER A 249 -14.68 30.16 -28.37
N VAL A 250 -15.50 29.52 -27.53
CA VAL A 250 -15.10 29.18 -26.16
C VAL A 250 -14.08 28.05 -26.26
N ASN A 251 -12.81 28.40 -26.35
CA ASN A 251 -11.71 27.45 -26.30
C ASN A 251 -11.61 26.89 -24.87
N VAL A 252 -12.07 25.66 -24.69
CA VAL A 252 -11.58 24.82 -23.59
C VAL A 252 -10.18 24.40 -24.01
N ALA A 253 -9.19 25.25 -23.70
CA ALA A 253 -7.79 24.90 -23.87
C ALA A 253 -7.47 23.79 -22.87
N LEU A 254 -7.58 22.54 -23.29
CA LEU A 254 -6.99 21.41 -22.60
C LEU A 254 -5.47 21.57 -22.73
N THR A 255 -4.86 22.21 -21.74
CA THR A 255 -3.40 22.26 -21.62
C THR A 255 -2.90 20.83 -21.42
N LEU A 256 -1.87 20.42 -22.17
CA LEU A 256 -1.23 19.10 -22.01
C LEU A 256 -0.87 18.82 -20.53
N ASP A 257 -0.62 19.87 -19.76
CA ASP A 257 -0.28 19.84 -18.34
C ASP A 257 -1.37 19.21 -17.46
N THR A 258 -2.64 19.24 -17.89
CA THR A 258 -3.78 18.73 -17.11
C THR A 258 -4.21 17.31 -17.48
N LEU A 259 -3.61 16.72 -18.50
CA LEU A 259 -4.00 15.39 -18.98
C LEU A 259 -3.21 14.28 -18.26
N PRO A 260 -3.86 13.15 -17.88
CA PRO A 260 -3.17 12.00 -17.34
C PRO A 260 -2.28 11.33 -18.41
N SER A 261 -1.21 10.63 -17.98
CA SER A 261 -0.23 10.00 -18.88
C SER A 261 -0.89 9.13 -19.96
N ASP A 262 -1.91 8.36 -19.60
CA ASP A 262 -2.59 7.46 -20.52
C ASP A 262 -3.31 8.23 -21.64
N ALA A 263 -3.90 9.39 -21.32
CA ALA A 263 -4.51 10.25 -22.33
C ALA A 263 -3.47 10.85 -23.27
N LEU A 264 -2.32 11.28 -22.73
CA LEU A 264 -1.19 11.78 -23.53
C LEU A 264 -0.61 10.69 -24.44
N GLU A 265 -0.51 9.46 -23.96
CA GLU A 265 0.00 8.32 -24.72
C GLU A 265 -0.96 7.91 -25.84
N ILE A 266 -2.27 7.91 -25.58
CA ILE A 266 -3.29 7.69 -26.61
C ILE A 266 -3.24 8.81 -27.67
N ILE A 267 -3.08 10.08 -27.26
CA ILE A 267 -2.93 11.22 -28.17
C ILE A 267 -1.67 11.05 -29.03
N ALA A 268 -0.52 10.72 -28.43
CA ALA A 268 0.74 10.50 -29.13
C ALA A 268 0.62 9.39 -30.18
N ARG A 269 -0.04 8.28 -29.82
CA ARG A 269 -0.28 7.14 -30.74
C ARG A 269 -1.23 7.51 -31.88
N THR A 270 -2.29 8.27 -31.60
CA THR A 270 -3.24 8.71 -32.63
C THR A 270 -2.59 9.69 -33.61
N LEU A 271 -1.73 10.58 -33.12
CA LEU A 271 -0.91 11.46 -33.96
C LEU A 271 0.09 10.67 -34.81
N ALA A 272 0.73 9.64 -34.25
CA ALA A 272 1.66 8.77 -34.96
C ALA A 272 1.01 8.00 -36.14
N CYS A 273 -0.31 7.79 -36.09
CA CYS A 273 -1.10 7.12 -37.12
C CYS A 273 -1.81 8.08 -38.09
N ASP A 274 -1.33 9.33 -38.24
CA ASP A 274 -1.95 10.38 -39.09
C ASP A 274 -3.45 10.62 -38.75
N GLY A 275 -3.81 10.51 -37.47
CA GLY A 275 -5.18 10.74 -37.01
C GLY A 275 -6.18 9.63 -37.36
N ARG A 276 -5.72 8.45 -37.80
CA ARG A 276 -6.57 7.26 -37.90
C ARG A 276 -6.68 6.59 -36.53
N PRO A 277 -7.88 6.19 -36.08
CA PRO A 277 -8.04 5.46 -34.83
C PRO A 277 -7.26 4.13 -34.92
N TYR A 278 -6.48 3.83 -33.88
CA TYR A 278 -5.67 2.61 -33.73
C TYR A 278 -6.53 1.34 -33.47
N VAL A 279 -7.84 1.44 -33.63
CA VAL A 279 -8.78 0.34 -33.42
C VAL A 279 -9.16 -0.17 -34.79
N ASP A 280 -8.75 -1.40 -35.14
CA ASP A 280 -9.37 -2.12 -36.24
C ASP A 280 -10.85 -2.34 -35.86
N GLU A 281 -11.77 -1.75 -36.63
CA GLU A 281 -13.21 -1.91 -36.39
C GLU A 281 -13.68 -3.37 -36.41
N LYS A 282 -12.88 -4.29 -36.98
CA LYS A 282 -13.20 -5.72 -37.10
C LYS A 282 -12.49 -6.62 -36.11
N SER A 283 -11.38 -6.20 -35.52
CA SER A 283 -10.69 -6.93 -34.47
C SER A 283 -10.46 -6.01 -33.28
N LEU A 284 -11.19 -6.23 -32.20
CA LEU A 284 -11.02 -5.54 -30.91
C LEU A 284 -9.65 -5.80 -30.25
N PHE A 285 -8.65 -6.24 -31.01
CA PHE A 285 -7.29 -6.50 -30.54
C PHE A 285 -6.39 -5.32 -30.91
N PHE A 286 -5.85 -4.69 -29.87
CA PHE A 286 -4.70 -3.81 -30.02
C PHE A 286 -3.53 -4.65 -30.57
N THR A 287 -2.94 -4.24 -31.70
CA THR A 287 -1.62 -4.76 -32.07
C THR A 287 -0.61 -4.37 -30.99
N SER A 288 0.48 -5.13 -30.86
CA SER A 288 1.51 -4.91 -29.83
C SER A 288 1.90 -3.43 -29.78
N PRO A 289 1.90 -2.78 -28.60
CA PRO A 289 2.17 -1.37 -28.50
C PRO A 289 3.54 -1.03 -29.12
N MET A 290 3.60 0.08 -29.87
CA MET A 290 4.90 0.68 -30.23
C MET A 290 5.54 1.20 -28.95
N ASP A 291 6.77 0.78 -28.68
CA ASP A 291 7.56 1.32 -27.59
C ASP A 291 7.90 2.82 -27.80
N HIS A 292 8.44 3.44 -26.75
CA HIS A 292 8.83 4.86 -26.79
C HIS A 292 9.85 5.12 -27.92
N GLU A 293 10.74 4.16 -28.19
CA GLU A 293 11.79 4.27 -29.19
C GLU A 293 11.20 4.32 -30.61
N SER A 294 10.21 3.46 -30.89
CA SER A 294 9.43 3.41 -32.12
C SER A 294 8.64 4.70 -32.35
N LEU A 295 8.00 5.25 -31.30
CA LEU A 295 7.31 6.55 -31.38
C LEU A 295 8.29 7.71 -31.61
N THR A 296 9.49 7.62 -31.05
CA THR A 296 10.56 8.62 -31.23
C THR A 296 11.07 8.57 -32.68
N HIS A 297 11.34 7.38 -33.21
CA HIS A 297 11.75 7.20 -34.60
C HIS A 297 10.68 7.67 -35.59
N LEU A 298 9.40 7.35 -35.37
CA LEU A 298 8.29 7.86 -36.18
C LEU A 298 8.23 9.39 -36.19
N SER A 299 8.44 10.02 -35.03
CA SER A 299 8.47 11.48 -34.94
C SER A 299 9.63 12.09 -35.75
N MET A 300 10.77 11.40 -35.89
CA MET A 300 11.92 11.89 -36.63
C MET A 300 11.73 11.86 -38.15
N VAL A 301 10.84 11.01 -38.66
CA VAL A 301 10.58 10.87 -40.10
C VAL A 301 9.76 12.05 -40.65
N ASN A 302 8.99 12.75 -39.81
CA ASN A 302 8.17 13.89 -40.23
C ASN A 302 8.39 15.10 -39.31
N LYS A 303 9.02 16.16 -39.85
CA LYS A 303 9.39 17.38 -39.10
C LYS A 303 8.19 18.08 -38.44
N THR A 304 7.00 18.01 -39.04
CA THR A 304 5.79 18.60 -38.47
C THR A 304 5.27 17.76 -37.31
N MET A 305 5.24 16.44 -37.47
CA MET A 305 4.88 15.52 -36.37
C MET A 305 5.89 15.61 -35.23
N HIS A 306 7.18 15.78 -35.52
CA HIS A 306 8.22 15.98 -34.51
C HIS A 306 7.88 17.15 -33.58
N HIS A 307 7.57 18.33 -34.13
CA HIS A 307 7.27 19.51 -33.31
C HIS A 307 6.00 19.33 -32.46
N MET A 308 5.01 18.59 -32.95
CA MET A 308 3.79 18.28 -32.19
C MET A 308 4.00 17.20 -31.13
N MET A 309 4.76 16.15 -31.44
CA MET A 309 4.96 15.00 -30.57
C MET A 309 6.00 15.26 -29.48
N MET A 310 7.04 16.05 -29.74
CA MET A 310 8.14 16.24 -28.77
C MET A 310 7.69 16.81 -27.41
N PRO A 311 6.79 17.82 -27.32
CA PRO A 311 6.25 18.26 -26.04
C PRO A 311 5.47 17.16 -25.31
N ILE A 312 4.71 16.35 -26.05
CA ILE A 312 3.90 15.24 -25.50
C ILE A 312 4.83 14.14 -24.99
N LEU A 313 5.82 13.71 -25.78
CA LEU A 313 6.83 12.72 -25.39
C LEU A 313 7.67 13.22 -24.22
N SER A 314 8.07 14.49 -24.20
CA SER A 314 8.77 15.11 -23.07
C SER A 314 7.92 15.08 -21.80
N ARG A 315 6.63 15.37 -21.89
CA ARG A 315 5.71 15.30 -20.75
C ARG A 315 5.48 13.86 -20.28
N ILE A 316 5.33 12.91 -21.21
CA ILE A 316 5.26 11.48 -20.88
C ILE A 316 6.54 11.04 -20.17
N ARG A 317 7.72 11.45 -20.64
CA ARG A 317 9.00 11.19 -19.95
C ARG A 317 9.03 11.79 -18.55
N GLU A 318 8.57 13.03 -18.37
CA GLU A 318 8.51 13.67 -17.05
C GLU A 318 7.55 12.94 -16.11
N ILE A 319 6.37 12.55 -16.59
CA ILE A 319 5.40 11.79 -15.79
C ILE A 319 5.95 10.42 -15.45
N ARG A 320 6.57 9.71 -16.40
CA ARG A 320 7.24 8.41 -16.17
C ARG A 320 8.38 8.57 -15.16
N ALA A 321 9.19 9.61 -15.29
CA ALA A 321 10.28 9.92 -14.38
C ALA A 321 9.78 10.23 -12.96
N LYS A 322 8.56 10.73 -12.78
CA LYS A 322 7.94 10.98 -11.47
C LYS A 322 7.02 9.84 -10.99
N ARG A 323 6.75 8.84 -11.83
CA ARG A 323 5.76 7.79 -11.55
C ARG A 323 6.17 6.91 -10.37
N HIS A 324 7.48 6.71 -10.18
CA HIS A 324 8.02 6.01 -9.01
C HIS A 324 7.54 6.66 -7.69
N LEU A 325 7.41 7.99 -7.62
CA LEU A 325 6.93 8.66 -6.41
C LEU A 325 5.48 8.30 -6.05
N VAL A 326 4.66 7.93 -7.04
CA VAL A 326 3.27 7.49 -6.82
C VAL A 326 3.22 6.07 -6.25
N TYR A 327 4.20 5.24 -6.61
CA TYR A 327 4.30 3.86 -6.16
C TYR A 327 5.28 3.66 -5.01
N ARG A 328 5.87 4.72 -4.50
CA ARG A 328 6.75 4.67 -3.35
C ARG A 328 5.93 4.28 -2.12
N GLN A 329 6.24 3.13 -1.54
CA GLN A 329 5.83 2.77 -0.19
C GLN A 329 7.06 2.77 0.71
N SER A 330 6.85 2.92 2.01
CA SER A 330 7.94 2.71 2.97
C SER A 330 7.84 1.29 3.52
N CYS A 331 8.97 0.62 3.63
CA CYS A 331 9.11 -0.67 4.32
C CYS A 331 10.17 -0.54 5.43
N ALA A 332 10.16 -1.50 6.34
CA ALA A 332 11.16 -1.59 7.40
C ALA A 332 11.92 -2.91 7.24
N VAL A 333 13.21 -2.80 6.92
CA VAL A 333 14.13 -3.94 6.82
C VAL A 333 14.74 -4.19 8.20
N PRO A 334 14.72 -5.43 8.74
CA PRO A 334 15.23 -5.71 10.07
C PRO A 334 16.76 -5.60 10.08
N ILE A 335 17.31 -5.12 11.20
CA ILE A 335 18.74 -5.17 11.51
C ILE A 335 18.95 -6.41 12.38
N LEU A 336 19.72 -7.37 11.88
CA LEU A 336 19.88 -8.69 12.49
C LEU A 336 21.17 -8.79 13.31
N GLU A 337 21.09 -9.41 14.48
CA GLU A 337 22.23 -9.84 15.30
C GLU A 337 22.09 -11.32 15.65
N THR A 338 23.06 -12.13 15.25
CA THR A 338 23.10 -13.55 15.60
C THR A 338 23.56 -13.71 17.04
N VAL A 339 22.76 -14.42 17.84
CA VAL A 339 23.08 -14.74 19.23
C VAL A 339 23.12 -16.26 19.39
N GLU A 340 24.25 -16.77 19.88
CA GLU A 340 24.40 -18.17 20.25
C GLU A 340 23.86 -18.43 21.66
N GLY A 341 23.15 -19.55 21.81
CA GLY A 341 22.71 -20.07 23.09
C GLY A 341 21.25 -19.77 23.45
N GLU A 342 20.83 -20.27 24.61
CA GLU A 342 19.43 -20.23 25.03
C GLU A 342 18.99 -18.82 25.45
N LEU A 343 17.86 -18.37 24.92
CA LEU A 343 17.20 -17.15 25.37
C LEU A 343 16.73 -17.28 26.81
N ARG A 344 16.94 -16.21 27.59
CA ARG A 344 16.39 -16.11 28.95
C ARG A 344 14.90 -15.77 28.89
N ALA A 345 14.18 -16.08 29.97
CA ALA A 345 12.74 -15.83 30.05
C ALA A 345 12.35 -14.34 29.89
N ASP A 346 13.23 -13.41 30.25
CA ASP A 346 13.04 -11.96 30.07
C ASP A 346 13.23 -11.48 28.63
N GLN A 347 13.77 -12.33 27.76
CA GLN A 347 14.01 -12.04 26.34
C GLN A 347 12.92 -12.62 25.43
N LEU A 348 11.93 -13.33 25.98
CA LEU A 348 10.88 -13.98 25.18
C LEU A 348 10.01 -13.01 24.42
N THR A 349 9.96 -11.71 24.77
CA THR A 349 9.17 -10.69 24.07
C THR A 349 9.95 -9.95 22.98
N LEU A 350 11.26 -10.17 22.83
CA LEU A 350 12.06 -9.49 21.81
C LEU A 350 11.64 -9.89 20.39
N SER A 351 11.88 -9.01 19.42
CA SER A 351 11.77 -9.29 17.99
C SER A 351 12.90 -10.23 17.54
N ARG A 352 12.59 -11.33 16.85
CA ARG A 352 13.58 -12.35 16.43
C ARG A 352 13.04 -13.35 15.41
N TYR A 353 13.97 -14.06 14.78
CA TYR A 353 13.76 -15.31 14.07
C TYR A 353 14.19 -16.49 14.94
N ALA A 354 13.46 -17.61 14.81
CA ALA A 354 13.72 -18.86 15.50
C ALA A 354 13.84 -18.75 17.04
N GLY A 355 14.19 -19.85 17.69
CA GLY A 355 14.29 -19.95 19.15
C GLY A 355 12.95 -20.23 19.84
N LEU A 356 12.86 -19.88 21.13
CA LEU A 356 11.64 -20.11 21.92
C LEU A 356 10.68 -18.93 21.78
N PRO A 357 9.40 -19.12 21.39
CA PRO A 357 8.41 -18.04 21.32
C PRO A 357 7.94 -17.58 22.69
N TYR A 358 7.35 -16.38 22.77
CA TYR A 358 6.47 -16.06 23.90
C TYR A 358 5.19 -16.89 23.83
N LEU A 359 4.90 -17.69 24.86
CA LEU A 359 3.60 -18.34 25.05
C LEU A 359 3.03 -17.92 26.41
N LYS A 360 1.72 -17.67 26.50
CA LYS A 360 1.07 -17.35 27.78
C LYS A 360 1.26 -18.50 28.76
N ARG A 361 1.23 -18.22 30.07
CA ARG A 361 1.41 -19.27 31.06
C ARG A 361 0.37 -20.38 30.92
N GLY A 362 0.84 -21.60 30.67
CA GLY A 362 -0.01 -22.78 30.50
C GLY A 362 -0.63 -22.91 29.10
N GLU A 363 -0.32 -21.98 28.19
CA GLU A 363 -0.62 -22.13 26.77
C GLU A 363 0.16 -23.34 26.23
N LYS A 364 -0.52 -24.12 25.38
CA LYS A 364 0.08 -25.27 24.72
C LYS A 364 0.86 -24.80 23.49
N TRP A 365 1.90 -25.55 23.16
CA TRP A 365 2.62 -25.36 21.90
C TRP A 365 1.65 -25.51 20.70
N PRO A 366 1.71 -24.63 19.69
CA PRO A 366 0.86 -24.75 18.51
C PRO A 366 1.06 -26.09 17.79
N VAL A 367 -0.04 -26.70 17.35
CA VAL A 367 -0.02 -27.97 16.61
C VAL A 367 -0.64 -27.76 15.24
N CYS A 368 -0.09 -28.44 14.24
CA CYS A 368 -0.54 -28.35 12.88
C CYS A 368 -1.95 -28.96 12.74
N ASN A 369 -2.86 -28.18 12.17
CA ASN A 369 -4.25 -28.57 11.96
C ASN A 369 -4.55 -28.98 10.51
N SER A 370 -3.51 -29.10 9.68
CA SER A 370 -3.68 -29.53 8.30
C SER A 370 -4.23 -30.94 8.21
N LYS A 371 -4.93 -31.24 7.10
CA LYS A 371 -5.49 -32.58 6.84
C LYS A 371 -4.41 -33.65 6.88
N ARG A 372 -3.18 -33.33 6.46
CA ARG A 372 -2.02 -34.23 6.46
C ARG A 372 -1.47 -34.52 7.86
N CYS A 373 -1.68 -33.58 8.78
CA CYS A 373 -1.26 -33.66 10.18
C CYS A 373 -2.37 -34.06 11.15
N LEU A 374 -3.62 -34.13 10.67
CA LEU A 374 -4.77 -34.46 11.50
C LEU A 374 -4.55 -35.82 12.19
N GLY A 375 -4.59 -35.81 13.53
CA GLY A 375 -4.35 -36.99 14.37
C GLY A 375 -2.89 -37.28 14.73
N LYS A 376 -1.91 -36.61 14.11
CA LYS A 376 -0.49 -36.77 14.44
C LYS A 376 -0.02 -35.80 15.55
N SER A 377 -0.78 -34.73 15.80
CA SER A 377 -0.43 -33.67 16.76
C SER A 377 0.98 -33.10 16.53
N GLN A 378 1.37 -32.93 15.27
CA GLN A 378 2.69 -32.42 14.92
C GLN A 378 2.84 -30.98 15.43
N PRO A 379 3.87 -30.67 16.23
CA PRO A 379 4.11 -29.30 16.66
C PRO A 379 4.46 -28.43 15.46
N GLN A 380 3.97 -27.19 15.43
CA GLN A 380 4.44 -26.20 14.48
C GLN A 380 5.74 -25.59 14.99
N GLU A 381 6.68 -25.38 14.11
CA GLU A 381 7.93 -24.69 14.39
C GLU A 381 7.69 -23.19 14.52
N PHE A 382 8.46 -22.54 15.39
CA PHE A 382 8.40 -21.10 15.56
C PHE A 382 9.40 -20.43 14.61
N VAL A 383 8.90 -19.56 13.74
CA VAL A 383 9.70 -18.96 12.67
C VAL A 383 10.06 -17.50 13.00
N LEU A 384 9.08 -16.69 13.36
CA LEU A 384 9.26 -15.24 13.51
C LEU A 384 8.42 -14.69 14.67
N GLN A 385 8.99 -13.77 15.44
CA GLN A 385 8.26 -12.88 16.34
C GLN A 385 8.72 -11.44 16.17
N ILE A 386 7.78 -10.51 16.14
CA ILE A 386 8.07 -9.07 16.05
C ILE A 386 7.27 -8.35 17.14
N ASP A 387 7.97 -7.59 17.98
CA ASP A 387 7.33 -6.58 18.83
C ASP A 387 6.92 -5.39 17.95
N LEU A 388 5.61 -5.25 17.75
CA LEU A 388 5.05 -4.21 16.88
C LEU A 388 5.30 -2.79 17.41
N SER A 389 5.67 -2.65 18.69
CA SER A 389 6.05 -1.35 19.26
C SER A 389 7.47 -0.90 18.88
N GLU A 390 8.32 -1.81 18.39
CA GLU A 390 9.68 -1.52 17.91
C GLU A 390 9.70 -1.15 16.42
N VAL A 391 8.64 -1.49 15.66
CA VAL A 391 8.52 -1.19 14.23
C VAL A 391 8.29 0.33 14.02
N PRO A 392 8.98 0.98 13.07
CA PRO A 392 8.82 2.41 12.82
C PRO A 392 7.36 2.87 12.62
N SER A 393 6.99 3.95 13.32
CA SER A 393 5.68 4.59 13.22
C SER A 393 5.42 5.04 11.78
N GLY A 394 4.23 4.73 11.24
CA GLY A 394 3.86 5.00 9.85
C GLY A 394 3.86 3.75 8.95
N ILE A 395 4.70 2.76 9.26
CA ILE A 395 4.67 1.44 8.58
C ILE A 395 3.74 0.50 9.34
N CYS A 396 3.84 0.48 10.66
CA CYS A 396 3.05 -0.40 11.53
C CYS A 396 1.58 0.02 11.72
N ASP A 397 1.20 1.22 11.25
CA ASP A 397 -0.11 1.83 11.55
C ASP A 397 -1.31 1.02 11.06
N VAL A 398 -1.12 0.17 10.05
CA VAL A 398 -2.18 -0.69 9.51
C VAL A 398 -2.30 -1.99 10.32
N VAL A 399 -1.20 -2.54 10.80
CA VAL A 399 -1.15 -3.85 11.49
C VAL A 399 -1.53 -3.73 12.97
N GLY A 400 -1.30 -2.54 13.53
CA GLY A 400 -1.48 -2.26 14.95
C GLY A 400 -0.13 -1.98 15.61
N ARG A 401 -0.11 -1.06 16.58
CA ARG A 401 1.13 -0.53 17.18
C ARG A 401 1.61 -1.30 18.42
N GLU A 402 0.89 -2.34 18.83
CA GLU A 402 1.19 -3.07 20.06
C GLU A 402 0.98 -4.57 19.89
N GLY A 403 1.67 -5.33 20.73
CA GLY A 403 1.64 -6.78 20.71
C GLY A 403 2.83 -7.40 19.98
N LEU A 404 2.87 -8.72 20.05
CA LEU A 404 3.87 -9.55 19.40
C LEU A 404 3.20 -10.26 18.22
N LEU A 405 3.55 -9.86 17.01
CA LEU A 405 3.25 -10.66 15.83
C LEU A 405 4.07 -11.94 15.91
N GLN A 406 3.43 -13.10 15.79
CA GLN A 406 4.07 -14.40 15.84
C GLN A 406 3.66 -15.22 14.63
N PHE A 407 4.63 -15.94 14.07
CA PHE A 407 4.42 -16.87 12.97
C PHE A 407 5.02 -18.24 13.29
N PHE A 408 4.19 -19.26 13.09
CA PHE A 408 4.52 -20.67 13.25
C PHE A 408 4.19 -21.45 11.97
N TYR A 409 4.99 -22.47 11.66
CA TYR A 409 4.86 -23.27 10.44
C TYR A 409 5.14 -24.77 10.68
N CYS A 410 4.44 -25.66 9.98
CA CYS A 410 4.67 -27.10 10.07
C CYS A 410 5.65 -27.60 8.99
N ALA A 411 6.95 -27.63 9.29
CA ALA A 411 7.97 -28.10 8.36
C ALA A 411 7.91 -29.62 8.06
N MET A 412 7.65 -30.44 9.07
CA MET A 412 7.84 -31.90 8.98
C MET A 412 6.84 -32.68 8.11
N CYS A 413 5.63 -32.16 7.91
CA CYS A 413 4.54 -32.94 7.31
C CYS A 413 3.77 -32.19 6.22
N CYS A 414 3.92 -30.87 6.17
CA CYS A 414 3.19 -30.03 5.22
C CYS A 414 4.20 -29.47 4.24
N HIS A 415 4.15 -29.98 3.02
CA HIS A 415 4.92 -29.39 1.94
C HIS A 415 4.38 -27.96 1.71
N PRO A 416 5.26 -26.97 1.43
CA PRO A 416 4.89 -25.59 1.07
C PRO A 416 3.80 -25.42 0.00
N THR A 417 3.47 -26.48 -0.76
CA THR A 417 2.63 -26.41 -1.94
C THR A 417 1.14 -26.20 -1.66
N GLU A 418 0.68 -26.44 -0.43
CA GLU A 418 -0.73 -26.28 -0.04
C GLU A 418 -0.88 -25.11 0.94
N CYS A 419 -0.95 -23.88 0.42
CA CYS A 419 -1.26 -22.68 1.20
C CYS A 419 -2.66 -22.78 1.83
N PHE A 420 -2.88 -22.22 3.02
CA PHE A 420 -4.19 -22.10 3.68
C PHE A 420 -4.83 -23.41 4.17
N GLU A 421 -4.05 -24.49 4.30
CA GLU A 421 -4.58 -25.74 4.83
C GLU A 421 -4.40 -25.88 6.35
N GLY A 422 -3.95 -24.83 7.06
CA GLY A 422 -3.78 -24.86 8.51
C GLY A 422 -2.47 -25.51 8.94
N ASN A 423 -1.47 -25.48 8.05
CA ASN A 423 -0.07 -25.79 8.33
C ASN A 423 0.67 -24.61 8.96
N GLU A 424 0.11 -23.42 8.86
CA GLU A 424 0.57 -22.14 9.38
C GLU A 424 -0.27 -21.68 10.58
N LEU A 425 0.34 -20.88 11.45
CA LEU A 425 -0.36 -20.07 12.45
C LEU A 425 0.30 -18.70 12.52
N VAL A 426 -0.43 -17.67 12.10
CA VAL A 426 -0.03 -16.26 12.28
C VAL A 426 -0.98 -15.61 13.28
N ARG A 427 -0.45 -14.85 14.24
CA ARG A 427 -1.26 -14.20 15.28
C ARG A 427 -0.56 -13.01 15.90
N ILE A 428 -1.33 -12.11 16.50
CA ILE A 428 -0.81 -11.05 17.37
C ILE A 428 -1.18 -11.38 18.81
N VAL A 429 -0.20 -11.48 19.71
CA VAL A 429 -0.41 -11.74 21.13
C VAL A 429 0.03 -10.55 21.97
N HIS A 430 -0.69 -10.26 23.06
CA HIS A 430 -0.39 -9.12 23.93
C HIS A 430 0.13 -9.64 25.28
N PRO A 431 1.45 -9.60 25.54
CA PRO A 431 2.01 -9.94 26.83
C PRO A 431 1.45 -9.03 27.92
N LYS A 432 1.09 -9.61 29.08
CA LYS A 432 0.66 -8.81 30.23
C LYS A 432 1.88 -8.28 30.94
N SER A 433 1.97 -6.96 31.13
CA SER A 433 3.12 -6.27 31.76
C SER A 433 3.53 -6.74 33.16
N LYS A 434 2.68 -7.52 33.85
CA LYS A 434 2.95 -8.07 35.20
C LYS A 434 3.02 -9.59 35.24
N GLU A 435 2.90 -10.27 34.10
CA GLU A 435 2.96 -11.72 34.06
C GLU A 435 4.42 -12.17 34.19
N LYS A 436 4.70 -13.01 35.18
CA LYS A 436 6.03 -13.61 35.30
C LYS A 436 6.25 -14.53 34.10
N MET A 437 7.14 -14.12 33.21
CA MET A 437 7.51 -14.92 32.05
C MET A 437 8.18 -16.22 32.51
N SER A 438 7.84 -17.30 31.83
CA SER A 438 8.44 -18.62 32.02
C SER A 438 8.72 -19.20 30.64
N LEU A 439 9.83 -19.91 30.51
CA LEU A 439 10.15 -20.60 29.26
C LEU A 439 9.00 -21.54 28.88
N PRO A 440 8.60 -21.57 27.60
CA PRO A 440 7.58 -22.50 27.12
C PRO A 440 8.07 -23.94 27.32
N LYS A 441 7.13 -24.85 27.59
CA LYS A 441 7.44 -26.27 27.63
C LYS A 441 7.51 -26.80 26.20
N LEU A 442 8.66 -27.33 25.82
CA LEU A 442 8.84 -27.94 24.51
C LEU A 442 8.00 -29.22 24.38
N PRO A 443 7.46 -29.50 23.18
CA PRO A 443 6.88 -30.79 22.85
C PRO A 443 7.89 -31.93 23.04
N PRO A 444 7.47 -33.15 23.43
CA PRO A 444 8.40 -34.28 23.66
C PRO A 444 9.25 -34.69 22.46
N ASN A 445 8.84 -34.30 21.25
CA ASN A 445 9.48 -34.69 19.99
C ASN A 445 10.25 -33.52 19.33
N MET A 446 10.41 -32.38 20.01
CA MET A 446 11.28 -31.30 19.55
C MET A 446 12.60 -31.37 20.30
N ASP A 447 13.70 -31.43 19.57
CA ASP A 447 15.03 -31.37 20.16
C ASP A 447 15.37 -29.90 20.49
N MET A 448 16.02 -29.67 21.64
CA MET A 448 16.50 -28.34 22.01
C MET A 448 17.65 -27.88 21.13
N MET A 449 18.44 -28.81 20.54
CA MET A 449 19.61 -28.44 19.73
C MET A 449 19.24 -27.62 18.48
N GLU A 450 18.01 -27.76 17.98
CA GLU A 450 17.49 -27.02 16.83
C GLU A 450 17.26 -25.52 17.13
N PHE A 451 17.29 -25.09 18.40
CA PHE A 451 17.09 -23.69 18.80
C PHE A 451 18.39 -22.95 19.16
N SER A 452 19.55 -23.51 18.81
CA SER A 452 20.85 -23.02 19.28
C SER A 452 21.28 -21.69 18.65
N VAL A 453 20.72 -21.33 17.50
CA VAL A 453 20.99 -20.07 16.79
C VAL A 453 19.70 -19.25 16.72
N VAL A 454 19.76 -18.03 17.25
CA VAL A 454 18.66 -17.06 17.19
C VAL A 454 19.17 -15.80 16.50
N GLN A 455 18.39 -15.28 15.55
CA GLN A 455 18.66 -13.97 14.95
C GLN A 455 17.74 -12.95 15.61
N LEU A 456 18.30 -12.09 16.47
CA LEU A 456 17.57 -10.98 17.07
C LEU A 456 17.39 -9.87 16.05
N ILE A 457 16.19 -9.27 16.02
CA ILE A 457 15.95 -8.03 15.31
C ILE A 457 16.22 -6.90 16.31
N THR A 458 17.36 -6.23 16.20
CA THR A 458 17.81 -5.20 17.15
C THR A 458 17.41 -3.80 16.73
N GLY A 459 16.87 -3.64 15.53
CA GLY A 459 16.36 -2.40 15.00
C GLY A 459 15.79 -2.56 13.60
N TRP A 460 15.41 -1.42 13.00
CA TRP A 460 14.78 -1.37 11.69
C TRP A 460 15.41 -0.26 10.84
N LYS A 461 15.76 -0.58 9.60
CA LYS A 461 16.15 0.39 8.58
C LYS A 461 14.93 0.69 7.71
N VAL A 462 14.41 1.92 7.81
CA VAL A 462 13.32 2.37 6.94
C VAL A 462 13.89 2.60 5.55
N LYS A 463 13.27 1.98 4.54
CA LYS A 463 13.64 2.16 3.15
C LYS A 463 12.42 2.45 2.29
N ASP A 464 12.67 2.96 1.10
CA ASP A 464 11.67 3.05 0.06
C ASP A 464 11.53 1.73 -0.66
N ASP A 465 10.29 1.34 -0.88
CA ASP A 465 9.93 0.13 -1.56
C ASP A 465 9.05 0.47 -2.75
N TYR A 466 9.26 -0.28 -3.83
CA TYR A 466 8.58 -0.09 -5.09
C TYR A 466 8.01 -1.42 -5.53
N PRO A 467 6.90 -1.43 -6.29
CA PRO A 467 6.47 -2.65 -6.93
C PRO A 467 7.64 -3.13 -7.80
N GLY A 468 8.01 -4.40 -7.67
CA GLY A 468 9.09 -5.00 -8.48
C GLY A 468 8.73 -5.03 -9.96
N HIS A 469 9.17 -6.06 -10.69
CA HIS A 469 8.85 -6.23 -12.12
C HIS A 469 7.37 -6.54 -12.42
N TYR A 470 6.48 -6.36 -11.45
CA TYR A 470 5.10 -6.80 -11.56
C TYR A 470 4.22 -5.74 -12.25
N PRO A 471 3.41 -6.12 -13.26
CA PRO A 471 2.32 -5.31 -13.75
C PRO A 471 1.24 -5.23 -12.68
N TYR A 472 1.37 -4.28 -11.76
CA TYR A 472 0.30 -4.01 -10.82
C TYR A 472 -0.92 -3.59 -11.64
N LYS A 473 -1.94 -4.47 -11.71
CA LYS A 473 -3.27 -4.10 -12.20
C LYS A 473 -3.88 -3.15 -11.18
N LEU A 474 -3.47 -1.89 -11.27
CA LEU A 474 -4.25 -0.81 -10.73
C LEU A 474 -5.65 -0.94 -11.31
N LYS A 475 -6.64 -0.84 -10.42
CA LYS A 475 -8.07 -0.93 -10.75
C LYS A 475 -8.46 -0.03 -11.94
N ASP A 476 -7.66 1.01 -12.21
CA ASP A 476 -7.91 2.02 -13.23
C ASP A 476 -6.80 2.16 -14.31
N THR A 477 -5.71 1.39 -14.28
CA THR A 477 -4.57 1.57 -15.22
C THR A 477 -4.43 0.38 -16.17
N PRO A 478 -4.41 0.58 -17.51
CA PRO A 478 -4.29 -0.52 -18.46
C PRO A 478 -2.97 -1.28 -18.30
N TYR A 479 -3.06 -2.62 -18.30
CA TYR A 479 -1.98 -3.60 -18.07
C TYR A 479 -0.66 -3.29 -18.80
N TRP A 480 -0.73 -2.79 -20.04
CA TRP A 480 0.44 -2.54 -20.89
C TRP A 480 1.15 -1.19 -20.66
N THR A 481 0.64 -0.34 -19.77
CA THR A 481 1.29 0.95 -19.45
C THR A 481 2.20 0.88 -18.21
N ALA A 482 2.21 -0.25 -17.50
CA ALA A 482 2.84 -0.38 -16.19
C ALA A 482 4.22 -1.04 -16.20
N THR A 483 4.58 -1.82 -17.22
CA THR A 483 5.77 -2.70 -17.15
C THR A 483 6.86 -2.42 -18.18
N ASP A 484 6.53 -1.86 -19.33
CA ASP A 484 7.52 -1.76 -20.41
C ASP A 484 8.43 -0.54 -20.18
N GLY A 485 9.51 -0.76 -19.43
CA GLY A 485 10.63 0.16 -19.27
C GLY A 485 10.55 1.13 -18.08
N LEU A 486 9.69 0.88 -17.10
CA LEU A 486 9.83 1.57 -15.81
C LEU A 486 10.99 0.93 -15.03
N ASN A 487 12.20 1.44 -15.26
CA ASN A 487 13.28 1.29 -14.30
C ASN A 487 12.87 2.09 -13.07
N PHE A 488 12.16 1.45 -12.13
CA PHE A 488 12.03 2.03 -10.81
C PHE A 488 13.45 2.24 -10.26
N PRO A 489 13.73 3.39 -9.63
CA PRO A 489 14.96 3.54 -8.88
C PRO A 489 14.90 2.50 -7.77
N TYR A 490 15.58 1.37 -7.96
CA TYR A 490 15.73 0.39 -6.91
C TYR A 490 16.88 0.90 -6.05
N GLU A 491 16.61 1.12 -4.77
CA GLU A 491 17.69 1.14 -3.80
C GLU A 491 18.22 -0.30 -3.70
N GLU A 492 19.50 -0.44 -3.96
CA GLU A 492 20.25 -1.62 -3.57
C GLU A 492 20.66 -1.46 -2.10
N ASP A 493 20.73 -2.55 -1.37
CA ASP A 493 21.32 -2.54 -0.05
C ASP A 493 22.85 -2.44 -0.13
N GLU A 494 23.51 -2.52 1.03
CA GLU A 494 24.96 -2.41 1.15
C GLU A 494 25.70 -3.52 0.38
N ASN A 495 24.99 -4.58 -0.02
CA ASN A 495 25.51 -5.72 -0.76
C ASN A 495 25.07 -5.73 -2.24
N GLY A 496 24.44 -4.66 -2.74
CA GLY A 496 23.92 -4.63 -4.11
C GLY A 496 22.58 -5.36 -4.28
N ALA A 497 22.01 -5.93 -3.20
CA ALA A 497 20.75 -6.67 -3.28
C ALA A 497 19.57 -5.70 -3.29
N ARG A 498 18.64 -5.92 -4.23
CA ARG A 498 17.45 -5.08 -4.36
C ARG A 498 16.55 -5.28 -3.15
N ILE A 499 15.99 -4.20 -2.59
CA ILE A 499 15.15 -4.23 -1.36
C ILE A 499 14.04 -5.28 -1.40
N TYR A 500 13.43 -5.52 -2.57
CA TYR A 500 12.36 -6.50 -2.65
C TYR A 500 12.81 -7.94 -2.34
N ASN A 501 14.11 -8.24 -2.47
CA ASN A 501 14.71 -9.53 -2.12
C ASN A 501 15.18 -9.60 -0.65
N THR A 502 14.75 -8.69 0.22
CA THR A 502 15.13 -8.70 1.64
C THR A 502 13.92 -8.93 2.53
N ASP A 503 14.16 -9.49 3.72
CA ASP A 503 13.15 -9.55 4.76
C ASP A 503 12.66 -8.13 5.07
N LYS A 504 11.35 -7.93 5.11
CA LYS A 504 10.80 -6.59 5.34
C LYS A 504 9.42 -6.63 5.97
N PHE A 505 9.16 -5.65 6.83
CA PHE A 505 7.84 -5.34 7.34
C PHE A 505 7.19 -4.25 6.48
N GLY A 506 5.96 -4.49 6.02
CA GLY A 506 5.25 -3.60 5.10
C GLY A 506 5.80 -3.62 3.67
N GLY A 507 5.59 -2.51 2.95
CA GLY A 507 6.05 -2.33 1.57
C GLY A 507 5.20 -3.06 0.53
N TRP A 508 5.81 -3.32 -0.62
CA TRP A 508 5.21 -4.04 -1.73
C TRP A 508 5.47 -5.55 -1.63
N PRO A 509 4.52 -6.37 -2.10
CA PRO A 509 4.71 -7.80 -2.21
C PRO A 509 5.82 -8.11 -3.20
N ASP A 510 6.53 -9.21 -2.96
CA ASP A 510 7.54 -9.75 -3.87
C ASP A 510 7.07 -11.10 -4.44
N PRO A 511 6.26 -11.09 -5.51
CA PRO A 511 5.74 -12.33 -6.09
C PRO A 511 6.87 -13.18 -6.69
N VAL A 512 6.76 -14.49 -6.53
CA VAL A 512 7.62 -15.46 -7.24
C VAL A 512 7.13 -15.55 -8.69
N ASN A 513 8.06 -15.40 -9.63
CA ASN A 513 7.92 -15.64 -11.07
C ASN A 513 6.59 -15.16 -11.72
N PRO A 514 6.52 -13.93 -12.25
CA PRO A 514 5.30 -13.37 -12.83
C PRO A 514 4.81 -14.08 -14.11
N GLY A 515 5.64 -14.92 -14.73
CA GLY A 515 5.30 -15.63 -15.96
C GLY A 515 4.67 -17.01 -15.75
N GLU A 516 4.90 -17.65 -14.60
CA GLU A 516 4.53 -19.06 -14.38
C GLU A 516 3.27 -19.20 -13.53
N HIS A 517 3.02 -18.23 -12.65
CA HIS A 517 1.84 -18.22 -11.79
C HIS A 517 0.82 -17.24 -12.34
N GLY A 518 -0.24 -17.78 -12.96
CA GLY A 518 -1.45 -17.03 -13.32
C GLY A 518 -2.20 -16.40 -12.12
N ASP A 519 -1.62 -16.48 -10.92
CA ASP A 519 -2.18 -16.02 -9.67
C ASP A 519 -1.79 -14.56 -9.40
N CYS A 520 -2.63 -13.72 -10.01
CA CYS A 520 -3.19 -12.45 -9.57
C CYS A 520 -2.70 -11.85 -8.22
N TRP A 521 -1.71 -10.96 -8.32
CA TRP A 521 -1.72 -9.73 -7.53
C TRP A 521 -2.66 -8.69 -8.19
N PRO A 522 -3.45 -7.92 -7.41
CA PRO A 522 -3.49 -7.91 -5.94
C PRO A 522 -4.15 -9.15 -5.33
N VAL A 523 -3.60 -9.65 -4.21
CA VAL A 523 -4.27 -10.69 -3.42
C VAL A 523 -5.50 -10.08 -2.77
N LEU A 524 -6.67 -10.64 -3.07
CA LEU A 524 -7.94 -10.17 -2.54
C LEU A 524 -8.37 -11.00 -1.34
N CYS A 525 -8.79 -10.33 -0.27
CA CYS A 525 -9.39 -10.95 0.89
C CYS A 525 -10.63 -11.74 0.48
N LYS A 526 -10.68 -13.05 0.77
CA LYS A 526 -11.82 -13.91 0.41
C LYS A 526 -13.15 -13.48 1.03
N GLU A 527 -13.11 -12.71 2.14
CA GLU A 527 -14.30 -12.32 2.88
C GLU A 527 -14.92 -11.00 2.38
N CYS A 528 -14.10 -10.00 2.01
CA CYS A 528 -14.61 -8.69 1.56
C CYS A 528 -14.16 -8.28 0.14
N ASN A 529 -13.36 -9.12 -0.52
CA ASN A 529 -12.81 -8.89 -1.86
C ASN A 529 -12.02 -7.57 -1.99
N ARG A 530 -11.40 -7.12 -0.89
CA ARG A 530 -10.47 -5.99 -0.86
C ARG A 530 -9.05 -6.46 -0.98
N GLU A 531 -8.20 -5.59 -1.52
CA GLU A 531 -6.76 -5.81 -1.58
C GLU A 531 -6.19 -5.98 -0.17
N MET A 532 -5.38 -7.02 -0.02
CA MET A 532 -4.66 -7.30 1.21
C MET A 532 -3.35 -6.53 1.24
N ILE A 533 -2.92 -6.21 2.46
CA ILE A 533 -1.71 -5.45 2.73
C ILE A 533 -0.62 -6.42 3.17
N VAL A 534 0.60 -6.20 2.71
CA VAL A 534 1.77 -6.96 3.17
C VAL A 534 2.10 -6.52 4.58
N VAL A 535 2.07 -7.47 5.52
CA VAL A 535 2.53 -7.29 6.89
C VAL A 535 4.03 -7.55 6.96
N PHE A 536 4.46 -8.69 6.44
CA PHE A 536 5.86 -9.10 6.43
C PHE A 536 6.15 -9.92 5.17
N SER A 537 7.33 -9.73 4.58
CA SER A 537 7.83 -10.53 3.46
C SER A 537 9.13 -11.18 3.87
N PHE A 538 9.28 -12.46 3.57
CA PHE A 538 10.49 -13.24 3.77
C PHE A 538 11.25 -13.32 2.44
N ALA A 539 12.53 -12.97 2.48
CA ALA A 539 13.47 -13.17 1.40
C ALA A 539 13.78 -14.66 1.20
N PRO A 540 14.12 -15.07 -0.03
CA PRO A 540 14.56 -16.44 -0.31
C PRO A 540 15.76 -16.84 0.55
N ASP A 541 16.79 -15.98 0.55
CA ASP A 541 18.10 -16.31 1.12
C ASP A 541 18.14 -16.20 2.65
N ALA A 542 17.13 -15.58 3.27
CA ALA A 542 17.09 -15.42 4.73
C ALA A 542 16.89 -16.77 5.45
N MET A 543 16.21 -17.71 4.81
CA MET A 543 15.83 -19.00 5.40
C MET A 543 16.92 -20.06 5.33
N ASP A 544 17.90 -19.91 4.44
CA ASP A 544 19.05 -20.83 4.37
C ASP A 544 19.84 -20.83 5.69
N SER A 545 19.82 -19.71 6.42
CA SER A 545 20.45 -19.59 7.73
C SER A 545 19.68 -20.25 8.88
N ILE A 546 18.42 -20.63 8.66
CA ILE A 546 17.53 -21.25 9.66
C ILE A 546 17.58 -22.80 9.57
N GLY A 547 18.31 -23.35 8.60
CA GLY A 547 18.64 -24.77 8.47
C GLY A 547 18.17 -25.38 7.15
N ASP A 548 18.85 -26.45 6.71
CA ASP A 548 18.73 -27.11 5.40
C ASP A 548 17.31 -27.60 4.98
N GLY A 549 16.28 -27.39 5.80
CA GLY A 549 14.92 -27.87 5.58
C GLY A 549 13.92 -26.82 5.07
N PHE A 550 14.22 -25.52 5.14
CA PHE A 550 13.29 -24.45 4.75
C PHE A 550 13.51 -23.95 3.32
N LEU A 551 13.21 -24.79 2.34
CA LEU A 551 13.13 -24.39 0.92
C LEU A 551 11.84 -23.59 0.62
N MET A 552 11.63 -22.49 1.35
CA MET A 552 10.53 -21.56 1.08
C MET A 552 11.06 -20.38 0.28
N GLU A 553 10.95 -20.46 -1.04
CA GLU A 553 11.57 -19.46 -1.91
C GLU A 553 11.05 -18.04 -1.69
N ARG A 554 9.75 -17.84 -1.45
CA ARG A 554 9.21 -16.57 -0.90
C ARG A 554 7.92 -16.81 -0.16
N MET A 555 7.81 -16.18 1.01
CA MET A 555 6.60 -16.20 1.82
C MET A 555 6.25 -14.77 2.23
N MET A 556 4.95 -14.49 2.29
CA MET A 556 4.43 -13.21 2.76
C MET A 556 3.35 -13.45 3.80
N LEU A 557 3.32 -12.59 4.82
CA LEU A 557 2.21 -12.43 5.75
C LEU A 557 1.35 -11.29 5.23
N LEU A 558 0.06 -11.54 4.99
CA LEU A 558 -0.90 -10.62 4.41
C LEU A 558 -2.05 -10.37 5.37
N MET A 559 -2.56 -9.13 5.42
CA MET A 559 -3.67 -8.76 6.29
C MET A 559 -4.70 -7.93 5.53
N CYS A 560 -5.97 -8.13 5.84
CA CYS A 560 -7.06 -7.32 5.31
C CYS A 560 -7.37 -6.17 6.27
N ASP A 561 -7.45 -4.94 5.75
CA ASP A 561 -7.77 -3.73 6.53
C ASP A 561 -9.14 -3.77 7.23
N GLN A 562 -10.06 -4.61 6.76
CA GLN A 562 -11.38 -4.82 7.38
C GLN A 562 -11.45 -6.04 8.30
N HIS A 563 -10.41 -6.88 8.30
CA HIS A 563 -10.35 -8.12 9.07
C HIS A 563 -8.97 -8.22 9.73
N GLU A 564 -8.62 -7.18 10.50
CA GLU A 564 -7.32 -7.02 11.17
C GLU A 564 -7.01 -8.19 12.13
N GLU A 565 -8.03 -8.92 12.57
CA GLU A 565 -7.88 -10.11 13.40
C GLU A 565 -7.35 -11.35 12.64
N LYS A 566 -7.24 -11.26 11.31
CA LYS A 566 -6.80 -12.37 10.44
C LYS A 566 -5.59 -11.96 9.63
N ILE A 567 -4.48 -12.65 9.91
CA ILE A 567 -3.28 -12.60 9.08
C ILE A 567 -3.17 -13.93 8.35
N PHE A 568 -2.94 -13.82 7.05
CA PHE A 568 -2.92 -14.90 6.09
C PHE A 568 -1.49 -15.07 5.60
N THR A 569 -1.09 -16.28 5.21
CA THR A 569 0.18 -16.48 4.50
C THR A 569 -0.07 -16.52 3.00
N ALA A 570 0.90 -16.10 2.20
CA ALA A 570 0.94 -16.35 0.77
C ALA A 570 2.34 -16.89 0.44
N HIS A 571 2.40 -17.96 -0.34
CA HIS A 571 3.65 -18.57 -0.76
C HIS A 571 3.71 -18.57 -2.28
N GLY A 572 4.88 -18.30 -2.85
CA GLY A 572 5.14 -18.62 -4.24
C GLY A 572 5.48 -20.09 -4.34
N THR A 573 4.64 -20.89 -4.99
CA THR A 573 4.91 -22.32 -5.18
C THR A 573 5.50 -22.53 -6.57
N ASN A 574 6.80 -22.73 -6.71
CA ASN A 574 7.37 -23.17 -7.99
C ASN A 574 6.80 -24.54 -8.36
N TYR A 575 6.02 -24.57 -9.44
CA TYR A 575 5.71 -25.81 -10.15
C TYR A 575 6.61 -25.85 -11.38
N THR A 576 7.68 -26.65 -11.33
CA THR A 576 8.32 -27.19 -12.53
C THR A 576 7.64 -28.48 -12.95
#